data_AF-A0AAV1WL64-F1
#
_entry.id   AF-A0AAV1WL64-F1
#
_cell.length_a   1.000
_cell.length_b   1.000
_cell.length_c   1.000
_cell.angle_alpha   90.00
_cell.angle_beta   90.00
_cell.angle_gamma   90.00
#
_symmetry.space_group_name_H-M   'P 1'
#
loop_
_entity.id
_entity.type
_entity.pdbx_description
1 polymer ?
#
loop_
_entity_poly.entity_id
_entity_poly.type
_entity_poly.pdbx_seq_one_letter_code
_entity_poly.pdbx_strand_id
1 'polypeptide(L)'
;MLSVLRVHLPSDIPIVGCELTPYVLIRRPDKTVTTDDLSQISPLDGHFLRYKWYRVQSDKKVAVCSVHPSEQATLQCIGCVKAKIPVAKSYHCTPKCFSDAWQHHRVLHDRAASAVNENGNEEEEVFGRFNNSGSGSLTSLSASASSASLTNGSAPLYPAAVTQRNGGETWFEVGRSKTYTPTADDIGHVLKFECVVVDAETKLPVGYANTLLTSRVIPAPSPSPRRMVPVDGMGQLDADGRITSSGTFTVLSYNILSDAFASNDLYNYCPSWALSWPYRRQNLLQEIVGYRADIICLQEIQSDHYEEFFSPELDKHGYYGLYKRKTNEVYNGDTNKIDGCATFFRRDRFSHVKKYEVEFNKAAQSLTDAMIAPPQQKTALNRLVKDNVALIVVLEAKVNNQPVDSPGKRQLLCVANTHVNVHQDLKDVKLWQVHTLLKGLEKIAASADIPMLVCGDFNSVPGSAPHELLAMGKVDPSHPDLAVDPLNILRPLNRLVHQLPLVSAYSSFARTVGLGLEQHKRRLDSTTNEPLFTHVTRDFIGSLDYLFYTADSLVVESLLELLDEESLRKDTALPSPEWSSDHIALLAEFRCCKNRSRR
;
A
#
# COMPACT_ATOMS: atom_id res chain seq x y z
N MET A 1 3.14 -44.93 6.34
CA MET A 1 4.23 -44.42 5.48
C MET A 1 3.98 -42.94 5.22
N LEU A 2 5.03 -42.11 5.24
CA LEU A 2 4.91 -40.70 4.91
C LEU A 2 4.41 -40.55 3.46
N SER A 3 3.38 -39.74 3.24
CA SER A 3 2.87 -39.47 1.90
C SER A 3 2.37 -38.04 1.75
N VAL A 4 2.50 -37.49 0.55
CA VAL A 4 1.90 -36.20 0.18
C VAL A 4 0.46 -36.47 -0.26
N LEU A 5 -0.50 -35.83 0.41
CA LEU A 5 -1.93 -35.97 0.13
C LEU A 5 -2.41 -34.97 -0.91
N ARG A 6 -1.92 -33.73 -0.83
CA ARG A 6 -2.35 -32.64 -1.69
C ARG A 6 -1.26 -31.58 -1.78
N VAL A 7 -1.11 -31.02 -2.96
CA VAL A 7 -0.38 -29.77 -3.19
C VAL A 7 -1.33 -28.76 -3.83
N HIS A 8 -1.28 -27.50 -3.40
CA HIS A 8 -1.99 -26.41 -4.09
C HIS A 8 -1.27 -25.09 -3.86
N LEU A 9 -1.53 -24.12 -4.75
CA LEU A 9 -1.12 -22.72 -4.55
C LEU A 9 -2.31 -21.89 -4.04
N PRO A 10 -2.07 -20.82 -3.26
CA PRO A 10 -3.09 -19.85 -2.90
C PRO A 10 -3.64 -19.07 -4.12
N SER A 11 -2.76 -18.79 -5.09
CA SER A 11 -3.10 -18.23 -6.39
C SER A 11 -2.40 -19.03 -7.48
N ASP A 12 -3.12 -19.32 -8.55
CA ASP A 12 -2.60 -20.00 -9.72
C ASP A 12 -1.90 -19.05 -10.70
N ILE A 13 -2.06 -17.73 -10.56
CA ILE A 13 -1.46 -16.70 -11.44
C ILE A 13 -0.12 -16.23 -10.85
N PRO A 14 1.02 -16.62 -11.45
CA PRO A 14 2.32 -16.20 -10.97
C PRO A 14 2.70 -14.83 -11.51
N ILE A 15 3.30 -14.01 -10.67
CA ILE A 15 3.67 -12.63 -10.98
C ILE A 15 5.16 -12.48 -10.76
N VAL A 16 5.84 -11.81 -11.69
CA VAL A 16 7.28 -11.54 -11.56
C VAL A 16 7.56 -10.82 -10.24
N GLY A 17 8.52 -11.33 -9.47
CA GLY A 17 8.91 -10.76 -8.19
C GLY A 17 8.02 -11.13 -6.99
N CYS A 18 6.90 -11.83 -7.21
CA CYS A 18 6.03 -12.29 -6.12
C CYS A 18 6.28 -13.76 -5.81
N GLU A 19 6.73 -14.04 -4.59
CA GLU A 19 7.01 -15.41 -4.14
C GLU A 19 5.76 -16.29 -4.16
N LEU A 20 5.86 -17.44 -4.82
CA LEU A 20 4.89 -18.52 -4.80
C LEU A 20 5.21 -19.46 -3.63
N THR A 21 4.21 -19.67 -2.78
CA THR A 21 4.35 -20.54 -1.60
C THR A 21 3.34 -21.70 -1.66
N PRO A 22 3.76 -22.87 -2.20
CA PRO A 22 2.91 -24.06 -2.24
C PRO A 22 2.51 -24.54 -0.85
N TYR A 23 1.23 -24.82 -0.68
CA TYR A 23 0.71 -25.55 0.45
C TYR A 23 0.84 -27.05 0.19
N VAL A 24 1.56 -27.75 1.05
CA VAL A 24 1.82 -29.19 0.94
C VAL A 24 1.22 -29.88 2.15
N LEU A 25 0.18 -30.68 1.93
CA LEU A 25 -0.48 -31.44 2.97
C LEU A 25 0.10 -32.85 3.00
N ILE A 26 0.67 -33.25 4.13
CA ILE A 26 1.31 -34.56 4.31
C ILE A 26 0.60 -35.42 5.35
N ARG A 27 0.60 -36.73 5.12
CA ARG A 27 0.17 -37.75 6.08
C ARG A 27 1.39 -38.43 6.69
N ARG A 28 1.52 -38.35 8.00
CA ARG A 28 2.58 -39.03 8.75
C ARG A 28 2.27 -40.52 8.93
N PRO A 29 3.28 -41.35 9.29
CA PRO A 29 3.07 -42.78 9.53
C PRO A 29 2.04 -43.10 10.61
N ASP A 30 1.90 -42.23 11.62
CA ASP A 30 0.88 -42.29 12.68
C ASP A 30 -0.54 -41.88 12.22
N LYS A 31 -0.72 -41.62 10.93
CA LYS A 31 -1.95 -41.13 10.27
C LYS A 31 -2.33 -39.69 10.59
N THR A 32 -1.54 -38.95 11.36
CA THR A 32 -1.74 -37.52 11.55
C THR A 32 -1.49 -36.76 10.24
N VAL A 33 -2.16 -35.62 10.07
CA VAL A 33 -2.05 -34.78 8.89
C VAL A 33 -1.44 -33.45 9.32
N THR A 34 -0.41 -33.00 8.62
CA THR A 34 0.28 -31.74 8.90
C THR A 34 0.68 -31.04 7.60
N THR A 35 1.15 -29.80 7.73
CA THR A 35 1.68 -28.95 6.66
C THR A 35 3.15 -28.60 6.85
N ASP A 36 3.74 -29.11 7.94
CA ASP A 36 5.12 -28.89 8.31
C ASP A 36 6.05 -29.29 7.16
N ASP A 37 7.01 -28.41 6.86
CA ASP A 37 8.06 -28.74 5.90
C ASP A 37 9.03 -29.75 6.53
N LEU A 38 9.38 -30.79 5.76
CA LEU A 38 10.32 -31.83 6.19
C LEU A 38 11.59 -31.68 5.37
N SER A 39 12.56 -30.97 5.93
CA SER A 39 13.83 -30.69 5.26
C SER A 39 14.76 -31.91 5.27
N GLN A 40 15.70 -31.92 4.33
CA GLN A 40 16.75 -32.95 4.30
C GLN A 40 17.62 -32.96 5.57
N ILE A 41 17.70 -31.84 6.30
CA ILE A 41 18.51 -31.69 7.51
C ILE A 41 17.79 -32.28 8.73
N SER A 42 16.46 -32.36 8.68
CA SER A 42 15.62 -32.91 9.75
C SER A 42 14.59 -33.89 9.18
N PRO A 43 15.02 -35.06 8.67
CA PRO A 43 14.12 -36.05 8.09
C PRO A 43 13.24 -36.68 9.18
N LEU A 44 11.98 -36.95 8.85
CA LEU A 44 11.03 -37.66 9.70
C LEU A 44 11.00 -39.14 9.32
N ASP A 45 11.31 -40.02 10.26
CA ASP A 45 11.40 -41.48 10.05
C ASP A 45 12.28 -41.82 8.83
N GLY A 46 13.41 -41.13 8.68
CA GLY A 46 14.33 -41.31 7.56
C GLY A 46 13.80 -40.79 6.21
N HIS A 47 12.72 -40.00 6.18
CA HIS A 47 12.17 -39.44 4.95
C HIS A 47 12.11 -37.90 4.99
N PHE A 48 12.26 -37.26 3.84
CA PHE A 48 12.15 -35.81 3.71
C PHE A 48 11.41 -35.43 2.41
N LEU A 49 11.01 -34.17 2.28
CA LEU A 49 10.37 -33.64 1.08
C LEU A 49 11.41 -32.98 0.17
N ARG A 50 11.33 -33.29 -1.12
CA ARG A 50 12.13 -32.65 -2.16
C ARG A 50 11.22 -31.89 -3.12
N TYR A 51 11.63 -30.67 -3.42
CA TYR A 51 10.91 -29.73 -4.26
C TYR A 51 11.67 -29.47 -5.55
N LYS A 52 10.91 -29.29 -6.63
CA LYS A 52 11.44 -28.80 -7.90
C LYS A 52 10.44 -27.88 -8.57
N TRP A 53 10.97 -26.84 -9.20
CA TRP A 53 10.24 -25.93 -10.07
C TRP A 53 10.74 -26.08 -11.48
N TYR A 54 9.82 -26.12 -12.44
CA TYR A 54 10.13 -26.18 -13.86
C TYR A 54 9.42 -25.06 -14.61
N ARG A 55 10.10 -24.46 -15.58
CA ARG A 55 9.49 -23.60 -16.59
C ARG A 55 9.16 -24.41 -17.83
N VAL A 56 7.92 -24.32 -18.29
CA VAL A 56 7.45 -24.96 -19.52
C VAL A 56 7.72 -24.06 -20.71
N GLN A 57 8.57 -24.51 -21.63
CA GLN A 57 8.77 -23.88 -22.93
C GLN A 57 8.04 -24.71 -23.98
N SER A 58 7.04 -24.10 -24.62
CA SER A 58 6.39 -24.65 -25.81
C SER A 58 6.95 -23.93 -27.04
N ASP A 59 7.26 -24.68 -28.10
CA ASP A 59 7.67 -24.09 -29.39
C ASP A 59 6.53 -23.30 -30.07
N LYS A 60 5.31 -23.39 -29.53
CA LYS A 60 4.15 -22.64 -30.00
C LYS A 60 4.06 -21.31 -29.23
N LYS A 61 4.28 -20.18 -29.92
CA LYS A 61 3.90 -18.86 -29.38
C LYS A 61 2.38 -18.81 -29.22
N VAL A 62 1.91 -19.01 -27.99
CA VAL A 62 0.48 -18.94 -27.66
C VAL A 62 0.14 -17.50 -27.32
N ALA A 63 -0.72 -16.87 -28.12
CA ALA A 63 -1.29 -15.57 -27.77
C ALA A 63 -2.15 -15.70 -26.50
N VAL A 64 -2.05 -14.72 -25.59
CA VAL A 64 -2.80 -14.71 -24.33
C VAL A 64 -3.90 -13.66 -24.38
N CYS A 65 -4.99 -13.92 -23.66
CA CYS A 65 -6.10 -12.98 -23.60
C CYS A 65 -5.69 -11.70 -22.85
N SER A 66 -6.03 -10.55 -23.42
CA SER A 66 -5.77 -9.22 -22.86
C SER A 66 -6.54 -8.92 -21.58
N VAL A 67 -7.68 -9.59 -21.38
CA VAL A 67 -8.57 -9.42 -20.21
C VAL A 67 -8.31 -10.51 -19.17
N HIS A 68 -7.96 -11.71 -19.63
CA HIS A 68 -7.70 -12.88 -18.80
C HIS A 68 -6.30 -13.41 -19.12
N PRO A 69 -5.22 -12.82 -18.56
CA PRO A 69 -3.84 -13.17 -18.90
C PRO A 69 -3.47 -14.65 -18.67
N SER A 70 -4.27 -15.36 -17.86
CA SER A 70 -4.19 -16.81 -17.62
C SER A 70 -4.71 -17.65 -18.79
N GLU A 71 -5.57 -17.09 -19.64
CA GLU A 71 -6.28 -17.83 -20.68
C GLU A 71 -5.60 -17.67 -22.05
N GLN A 72 -5.54 -18.77 -22.80
CA GLN A 72 -5.12 -18.73 -24.19
C GLN A 72 -6.13 -17.91 -25.01
N ALA A 73 -5.61 -16.97 -25.81
CA ALA A 73 -6.41 -16.26 -26.78
C ALA A 73 -6.86 -17.20 -27.89
N THR A 74 -8.16 -17.19 -28.15
CA THR A 74 -8.77 -17.88 -29.30
C THR A 74 -9.26 -16.88 -30.34
N LEU A 75 -9.29 -15.59 -30.00
CA LEU A 75 -9.82 -14.51 -30.82
C LEU A 75 -8.87 -13.31 -30.81
N GLN A 76 -8.79 -12.61 -31.94
CA GLN A 76 -8.05 -11.36 -32.08
C GLN A 76 -8.94 -10.30 -32.73
N CYS A 77 -9.03 -9.12 -32.10
CA CYS A 77 -9.74 -7.99 -32.66
C CYS A 77 -8.91 -7.34 -33.77
N ILE A 78 -9.36 -7.51 -35.02
CA ILE A 78 -8.72 -6.93 -36.20
C ILE A 78 -8.76 -5.40 -36.16
N GLY A 79 -9.80 -4.79 -35.55
CA GLY A 79 -9.87 -3.34 -35.39
C GLY A 79 -8.71 -2.79 -34.56
N CYS A 80 -8.33 -3.46 -33.47
CA CYS A 80 -7.16 -3.10 -32.67
C CYS A 80 -5.86 -3.15 -33.48
N VAL A 81 -5.70 -4.20 -34.27
CA VAL A 81 -4.52 -4.38 -35.13
C VAL A 81 -4.44 -3.26 -36.17
N LYS A 82 -5.56 -2.93 -36.82
CA LYS A 82 -5.64 -1.84 -37.79
C LYS A 82 -5.36 -0.47 -37.16
N ALA A 83 -5.82 -0.26 -35.93
CA ALA A 83 -5.59 0.96 -35.17
C ALA A 83 -4.19 1.06 -34.53
N LYS A 84 -3.26 0.13 -34.85
CA LYS A 84 -1.90 0.05 -34.27
C LYS A 84 -1.87 0.00 -32.74
N ILE A 85 -2.95 -0.47 -32.11
CA ILE A 85 -2.99 -0.73 -30.66
C ILE A 85 -2.07 -1.92 -30.37
N PRO A 86 -1.34 -1.95 -29.23
CA PRO A 86 -0.43 -3.04 -28.91
C PRO A 86 -1.08 -4.41 -29.09
N VAL A 87 -0.43 -5.28 -29.86
CA VAL A 87 -1.00 -6.58 -30.28
C VAL A 87 -1.46 -7.42 -29.09
N ALA A 88 -0.75 -7.35 -27.96
CA ALA A 88 -1.16 -8.02 -26.71
C ALA A 88 -2.56 -7.60 -26.22
N LYS A 89 -2.99 -6.36 -26.45
CA LYS A 89 -4.32 -5.83 -26.11
C LYS A 89 -5.41 -6.21 -27.12
N SER A 90 -5.04 -6.84 -28.23
CA SER A 90 -5.99 -7.24 -29.29
C SER A 90 -6.57 -8.64 -29.09
N TYR A 91 -6.02 -9.42 -28.17
CA TYR A 91 -6.35 -10.84 -28.01
C TYR A 91 -7.40 -11.10 -26.93
N HIS A 92 -8.28 -12.08 -27.14
CA HIS A 92 -9.35 -12.47 -26.22
C HIS A 92 -9.51 -13.99 -26.16
N CYS A 93 -9.82 -14.54 -24.99
CA CYS A 93 -9.94 -16.00 -24.80
C CYS A 93 -11.27 -16.56 -25.32
N THR A 94 -12.33 -15.76 -25.38
CA THR A 94 -13.65 -16.17 -25.87
C THR A 94 -14.41 -14.98 -26.51
N PRO A 95 -15.41 -15.24 -27.36
CA PRO A 95 -16.31 -14.19 -27.85
C PRO A 95 -17.04 -13.45 -26.73
N LYS A 96 -17.41 -14.15 -25.65
CA LYS A 96 -18.04 -13.54 -24.48
C LYS A 96 -17.08 -12.56 -23.78
N CYS A 97 -15.84 -12.98 -23.51
CA CYS A 97 -14.79 -12.10 -22.98
C CYS A 97 -14.60 -10.84 -23.83
N PHE A 98 -14.60 -10.99 -25.16
CA PHE A 98 -14.52 -9.84 -26.07
C PHE A 98 -15.75 -8.92 -25.96
N SER A 99 -16.95 -9.48 -25.93
CA SER A 99 -18.20 -8.73 -25.79
C SER A 99 -18.29 -7.99 -24.46
N ASP A 100 -17.95 -8.64 -23.35
CA ASP A 100 -17.98 -8.07 -22.00
C ASP A 100 -16.95 -6.93 -21.88
N ALA A 101 -15.78 -7.08 -22.53
CA ALA A 101 -14.75 -6.05 -22.57
C ALA A 101 -14.95 -5.00 -23.65
N TRP A 102 -16.00 -5.08 -24.48
CA TRP A 102 -16.15 -4.25 -25.68
C TRP A 102 -16.18 -2.76 -25.37
N GLN A 103 -16.82 -2.34 -24.27
CA GLN A 103 -16.86 -0.93 -23.89
C GLN A 103 -15.45 -0.35 -23.67
N HIS A 104 -14.59 -1.07 -22.94
CA HIS A 104 -13.18 -0.70 -22.73
C HIS A 104 -12.38 -0.76 -24.04
N HIS A 105 -12.65 -1.78 -24.86
CA HIS A 105 -11.98 -1.98 -26.13
C HIS A 105 -12.31 -0.87 -27.15
N ARG A 106 -13.56 -0.40 -27.16
CA ARG A 106 -14.02 0.73 -27.99
C ARG A 106 -13.30 2.02 -27.62
N VAL A 107 -13.11 2.29 -26.33
CA VAL A 107 -12.34 3.48 -25.87
C VAL A 107 -10.90 3.45 -26.38
N LEU A 108 -10.25 2.28 -26.43
CA LEU A 108 -8.92 2.16 -27.03
C LEU A 108 -8.93 2.52 -28.52
N HIS A 109 -9.97 2.10 -29.25
CA HIS A 109 -10.13 2.44 -30.67
C HIS A 109 -10.40 3.93 -30.86
N ASP A 110 -11.25 4.52 -30.02
CA ASP A 110 -11.58 5.95 -30.06
C ASP A 110 -10.34 6.81 -29.77
N ARG A 111 -9.53 6.42 -28.78
CA ARG A 111 -8.24 7.08 -28.47
C ARG A 111 -7.25 6.95 -29.62
N ALA A 112 -7.12 5.76 -30.20
CA ALA A 112 -6.24 5.54 -31.34
C ALA A 112 -6.68 6.35 -32.57
N ALA A 113 -7.99 6.42 -32.83
CA ALA A 113 -8.56 7.23 -33.90
C ALA A 113 -8.34 8.74 -33.66
N SER A 114 -8.48 9.19 -32.41
CA SER A 114 -8.24 10.60 -32.04
C SER A 114 -6.77 10.98 -32.20
N ALA A 115 -5.84 10.11 -31.80
CA ALA A 115 -4.41 10.31 -31.98
C ALA A 115 -3.98 10.38 -33.46
N VAL A 116 -4.67 9.66 -34.35
CA VAL A 116 -4.46 9.73 -35.80
C VAL A 116 -5.03 11.02 -36.40
N ASN A 117 -6.09 11.58 -35.81
CA ASN A 117 -6.68 12.85 -36.26
C ASN A 117 -5.90 14.08 -35.78
N GLU A 118 -5.17 13.99 -34.66
CA GLU A 118 -4.31 15.08 -34.15
C GLU A 118 -2.93 15.12 -34.83
N ASN A 119 -2.42 13.96 -35.28
CA ASN A 119 -1.13 13.84 -35.96
C ASN A 119 -1.32 13.43 -37.43
N GLY A 120 -1.63 14.41 -38.29
CA GLY A 120 -1.56 14.22 -39.74
C GLY A 120 -0.10 14.00 -40.18
N ASN A 121 0.18 12.81 -40.74
CA ASN A 121 1.37 12.46 -41.54
C ASN A 121 2.72 13.04 -41.08
N GLU A 122 3.33 12.45 -40.05
CA GLU A 122 4.80 12.38 -39.96
C GLU A 122 5.18 10.94 -39.55
N GLU A 123 5.86 10.22 -40.45
CA GLU A 123 6.46 8.91 -40.19
C GLU A 123 7.88 9.06 -39.61
N GLU A 124 8.20 8.12 -38.71
CA GLU A 124 9.51 7.64 -38.24
C GLU A 124 10.42 8.61 -37.45
N GLU A 125 10.56 8.37 -36.14
CA GLU A 125 11.63 7.50 -35.60
C GLU A 125 11.46 7.27 -34.09
N VAL A 126 12.11 6.21 -33.60
CA VAL A 126 12.31 5.80 -32.19
C VAL A 126 11.22 4.92 -31.58
N PHE A 127 11.31 3.60 -31.81
CA PHE A 127 11.59 2.60 -30.77
C PHE A 127 11.83 1.21 -31.41
N GLY A 128 12.94 0.59 -31.01
CA GLY A 128 13.62 -0.50 -31.71
C GLY A 128 12.93 -1.86 -31.72
N ARG A 129 13.23 -2.58 -32.81
CA ARG A 129 12.82 -3.94 -33.18
C ARG A 129 13.37 -5.01 -32.23
N PHE A 130 12.55 -5.99 -31.89
CA PHE A 130 13.01 -7.34 -31.53
C PHE A 130 12.50 -8.35 -32.57
N ASN A 131 13.41 -8.85 -33.43
CA ASN A 131 13.46 -10.27 -33.80
C ASN A 131 14.73 -10.65 -34.58
N ASN A 132 15.32 -11.76 -34.11
CA ASN A 132 16.15 -12.79 -34.75
C ASN A 132 17.63 -12.56 -35.15
N SER A 133 18.44 -13.36 -34.44
CA SER A 133 19.56 -14.21 -34.89
C SER A 133 20.80 -13.57 -35.53
N GLY A 134 21.87 -13.55 -34.74
CA GLY A 134 23.25 -13.38 -35.22
C GLY A 134 24.24 -13.57 -34.07
N SER A 135 25.06 -14.62 -34.15
CA SER A 135 26.20 -14.89 -33.27
C SER A 135 27.13 -13.67 -33.20
N GLY A 136 27.48 -13.21 -31.99
CA GLY A 136 28.42 -12.09 -31.81
C GLY A 136 28.55 -11.64 -30.37
N SER A 137 29.75 -11.87 -29.80
CA SER A 137 30.28 -11.47 -28.49
C SER A 137 29.63 -10.27 -27.80
N LEU A 138 29.15 -10.48 -26.57
CA LEU A 138 28.64 -9.45 -25.66
C LEU A 138 29.78 -8.82 -24.85
N THR A 139 29.92 -7.50 -24.97
CA THR A 139 30.60 -6.65 -23.98
C THR A 139 29.56 -6.09 -23.01
N SER A 140 29.85 -6.19 -21.72
CA SER A 140 28.93 -5.94 -20.60
C SER A 140 28.68 -4.45 -20.37
N LEU A 141 27.40 -4.07 -20.25
CA LEU A 141 26.99 -2.85 -19.55
C LEU A 141 25.98 -3.23 -18.45
N SER A 142 26.43 -2.98 -17.24
CA SER A 142 25.85 -3.31 -15.95
C SER A 142 24.60 -2.47 -15.64
N ALA A 143 23.45 -3.14 -15.52
CA ALA A 143 22.26 -2.60 -14.87
C ALA A 143 22.35 -2.86 -13.35
N SER A 144 22.11 -1.80 -12.59
CA SER A 144 22.14 -1.73 -11.13
C SER A 144 21.16 -2.71 -10.48
N ALA A 145 21.72 -3.64 -9.68
CA ALA A 145 21.01 -4.63 -8.91
C ALA A 145 20.32 -4.03 -7.68
N SER A 146 18.98 -4.08 -7.63
CA SER A 146 18.24 -4.11 -6.38
C SER A 146 18.11 -5.58 -5.95
N SER A 147 19.11 -6.07 -5.22
CA SER A 147 19.16 -7.44 -4.74
C SER A 147 18.26 -7.62 -3.50
N ALA A 148 16.97 -7.89 -3.72
CA ALA A 148 16.29 -8.80 -2.83
C ALA A 148 16.90 -10.19 -3.08
N SER A 149 17.41 -10.84 -2.04
CA SER A 149 17.98 -12.19 -2.12
C SER A 149 16.90 -13.16 -2.63
N LEU A 150 16.85 -13.43 -3.94
CA LEU A 150 15.92 -14.39 -4.53
C LEU A 150 16.23 -15.80 -3.99
N THR A 151 15.34 -16.33 -3.16
CA THR A 151 15.46 -17.62 -2.45
C THR A 151 15.04 -18.82 -3.30
N ASN A 152 15.24 -18.79 -4.63
CA ASN A 152 14.80 -19.87 -5.54
C ASN A 152 15.61 -21.19 -5.37
N GLY A 153 16.67 -21.14 -4.56
CA GLY A 153 17.64 -22.24 -4.40
C GLY A 153 18.61 -22.29 -5.58
N SER A 154 19.71 -23.04 -5.44
CA SER A 154 20.70 -23.17 -6.51
C SER A 154 20.11 -23.95 -7.71
N ALA A 155 19.74 -23.24 -8.76
CA ALA A 155 19.48 -23.82 -10.08
C ALA A 155 20.84 -24.18 -10.73
N PRO A 156 20.96 -25.35 -11.40
CA PRO A 156 22.19 -25.68 -12.12
C PRO A 156 22.45 -24.67 -13.25
N LEU A 157 23.73 -24.26 -13.42
CA LEU A 157 24.20 -23.32 -14.46
C LEU A 157 23.81 -23.74 -15.90
N TYR A 158 23.45 -25.02 -16.08
CA TYR A 158 22.81 -25.56 -17.27
C TYR A 158 21.55 -26.33 -16.82
N PRO A 159 20.34 -25.84 -17.11
CA PRO A 159 19.12 -26.55 -16.74
C PRO A 159 19.06 -27.88 -17.50
N ALA A 160 18.95 -29.00 -16.77
CA ALA A 160 18.73 -30.30 -17.38
C ALA A 160 17.37 -30.26 -18.09
N ALA A 161 17.38 -30.18 -19.42
CA ALA A 161 16.16 -30.24 -20.23
C ALA A 161 15.56 -31.65 -20.12
N VAL A 162 14.35 -31.76 -19.59
CA VAL A 162 13.59 -33.00 -19.64
C VAL A 162 12.63 -32.89 -20.82
N THR A 163 13.04 -33.42 -21.98
CA THR A 163 12.19 -33.51 -23.17
C THR A 163 11.28 -34.73 -23.07
N GLN A 164 9.95 -34.53 -22.99
CA GLN A 164 9.02 -35.62 -23.25
C GLN A 164 8.83 -35.82 -24.76
N ARG A 165 9.01 -37.06 -25.23
CA ARG A 165 9.03 -37.44 -26.65
C ARG A 165 7.70 -37.30 -27.41
N ASN A 166 6.60 -36.87 -26.79
CA ASN A 166 5.27 -36.92 -27.43
C ASN A 166 4.44 -35.61 -27.41
N GLY A 167 4.99 -34.43 -27.06
CA GLY A 167 4.17 -33.22 -26.88
C GLY A 167 4.69 -31.87 -27.41
N GLY A 168 5.97 -31.73 -27.77
CA GLY A 168 6.53 -30.42 -28.16
C GLY A 168 6.67 -29.41 -27.01
N GLU A 169 6.61 -29.88 -25.76
CA GLU A 169 6.83 -29.08 -24.55
C GLU A 169 8.14 -29.52 -23.87
N THR A 170 9.02 -28.55 -23.63
CA THR A 170 10.31 -28.75 -22.94
C THR A 170 10.24 -28.14 -21.55
N TRP A 171 10.71 -28.89 -20.56
CA TRP A 171 10.69 -28.48 -19.15
C TRP A 171 12.12 -28.14 -18.71
N PHE A 172 12.30 -26.93 -18.18
CA PHE A 172 13.58 -26.46 -17.64
C PHE A 172 13.49 -26.33 -16.14
N GLU A 173 14.33 -27.05 -15.39
CA GLU A 173 14.40 -26.90 -13.93
C GLU A 173 14.91 -25.48 -13.58
N VAL A 174 14.09 -24.70 -12.87
CA VAL A 174 14.36 -23.29 -12.51
C VAL A 174 14.52 -23.07 -11.01
N GLY A 175 14.15 -24.04 -10.17
CA GLY A 175 14.26 -23.91 -8.72
C GLY A 175 14.17 -25.24 -7.98
N ARG A 176 14.69 -25.26 -6.75
CA ARG A 176 14.70 -26.44 -5.84
C ARG A 176 14.17 -26.14 -4.44
N SER A 177 13.84 -24.89 -4.16
CA SER A 177 13.19 -24.48 -2.92
C SER A 177 11.72 -24.90 -2.91
N LYS A 178 11.12 -24.96 -1.71
CA LYS A 178 9.66 -25.10 -1.56
C LYS A 178 8.95 -23.95 -2.26
N THR A 179 9.44 -22.72 -2.03
CA THR A 179 8.95 -21.50 -2.67
C THR A 179 9.67 -21.20 -3.98
N TYR A 180 9.08 -20.35 -4.81
CA TYR A 180 9.72 -19.84 -6.02
C TYR A 180 9.22 -18.43 -6.34
N THR A 181 10.14 -17.51 -6.60
CA THR A 181 9.84 -16.16 -7.06
C THR A 181 10.05 -16.10 -8.58
N PRO A 182 8.97 -15.93 -9.38
CA PRO A 182 9.08 -15.81 -10.83
C PRO A 182 9.96 -14.64 -11.26
N THR A 183 10.73 -14.87 -12.31
CA THR A 183 11.66 -13.91 -12.90
C THR A 183 11.13 -13.37 -14.22
N ALA A 184 11.79 -12.33 -14.76
CA ALA A 184 11.44 -11.80 -16.09
C ALA A 184 11.50 -12.86 -17.20
N ASP A 185 12.41 -13.83 -17.09
CA ASP A 185 12.54 -14.93 -18.07
C ASP A 185 11.36 -15.91 -18.03
N ASP A 186 10.58 -15.90 -16.95
CA ASP A 186 9.44 -16.78 -16.80
C ASP A 186 8.16 -16.18 -17.42
N ILE A 187 8.16 -14.88 -17.77
CA ILE A 187 7.00 -14.19 -18.34
C ILE A 187 6.43 -14.96 -19.53
N GLY A 188 5.11 -15.18 -19.53
CA GLY A 188 4.38 -15.90 -20.55
C GLY A 188 4.52 -17.42 -20.48
N HIS A 189 5.33 -17.97 -19.58
CA HIS A 189 5.54 -19.40 -19.41
C HIS A 189 4.70 -19.94 -18.25
N VAL A 190 4.31 -21.20 -18.36
CA VAL A 190 3.71 -21.95 -17.25
C VAL A 190 4.84 -22.45 -16.35
N LEU A 191 4.64 -22.37 -15.04
CA LEU A 191 5.51 -22.99 -14.06
C LEU A 191 4.88 -24.29 -13.56
N LYS A 192 5.72 -25.26 -13.25
CA LYS A 192 5.33 -26.51 -12.61
C LYS A 192 6.07 -26.67 -11.31
N PHE A 193 5.32 -26.88 -10.24
CA PHE A 193 5.88 -27.33 -8.98
C PHE A 193 5.72 -28.84 -8.85
N GLU A 194 6.75 -29.47 -8.31
CA GLU A 194 6.85 -30.90 -8.07
C GLU A 194 7.34 -31.13 -6.64
N CYS A 195 6.60 -31.95 -5.89
CA CYS A 195 6.90 -32.36 -4.54
C CYS A 195 6.93 -33.88 -4.45
N VAL A 196 8.00 -34.44 -3.91
CA VAL A 196 8.15 -35.89 -3.75
C VAL A 196 8.77 -36.23 -2.40
N VAL A 197 8.30 -37.33 -1.81
CA VAL A 197 8.91 -37.91 -0.61
C VAL A 197 10.19 -38.63 -1.03
N VAL A 198 11.26 -38.45 -0.28
CA VAL A 198 12.57 -39.04 -0.56
C VAL A 198 13.06 -39.78 0.67
N ASP A 199 13.60 -40.97 0.45
CA ASP A 199 14.30 -41.72 1.47
C ASP A 199 15.69 -41.08 1.73
N ALA A 200 15.99 -40.79 2.99
CA ALA A 200 17.15 -40.02 3.39
C ALA A 200 18.47 -40.78 3.17
N GLU A 201 18.45 -42.11 3.14
CA GLU A 201 19.62 -42.96 2.98
C GLU A 201 19.93 -43.19 1.50
N THR A 202 18.95 -43.69 0.75
CA THR A 202 19.08 -44.02 -0.67
C THR A 202 19.02 -42.80 -1.59
N LYS A 203 18.48 -41.67 -1.10
CA LYS A 203 18.16 -40.46 -1.88
C LYS A 203 17.18 -40.69 -3.03
N LEU A 204 16.48 -41.83 -3.02
CA LEU A 204 15.52 -42.19 -4.05
C LEU A 204 14.11 -41.70 -3.70
N PRO A 205 13.29 -41.33 -4.71
CA PRO A 205 11.89 -41.01 -4.48
C PRO A 205 11.11 -42.21 -3.95
N VAL A 206 10.25 -41.97 -2.96
CA VAL A 206 9.36 -42.94 -2.35
C VAL A 206 7.93 -42.61 -2.79
N GLY A 207 7.43 -43.35 -3.77
CA GLY A 207 6.11 -43.14 -4.37
C GLY A 207 6.09 -42.12 -5.51
N TYR A 208 4.90 -41.63 -5.83
CA TYR A 208 4.68 -40.73 -6.96
C TYR A 208 4.92 -39.27 -6.59
N ALA A 209 5.45 -38.51 -7.54
CA ALA A 209 5.58 -37.06 -7.40
C ALA A 209 4.19 -36.40 -7.48
N ASN A 210 3.90 -35.51 -6.55
CA ASN A 210 2.74 -34.63 -6.60
C ASN A 210 3.11 -33.37 -7.35
N THR A 211 2.32 -32.99 -8.34
CA THR A 211 2.64 -31.86 -9.22
C THR A 211 1.47 -30.91 -9.34
N LEU A 212 1.77 -29.62 -9.54
CA LEU A 212 0.79 -28.59 -9.90
C LEU A 212 1.36 -27.73 -11.03
N LEU A 213 0.48 -27.21 -11.88
CA LEU A 213 0.80 -26.25 -12.92
C LEU A 213 0.20 -24.90 -12.54
N THR A 214 0.92 -23.83 -12.85
CA THR A 214 0.41 -22.46 -12.74
C THR A 214 -0.25 -22.02 -14.05
N SER A 215 -0.98 -20.91 -13.98
CA SER A 215 -1.21 -20.05 -15.14
C SER A 215 0.12 -19.46 -15.65
N ARG A 216 0.09 -18.78 -16.79
CA ARG A 216 1.29 -18.14 -17.35
C ARG A 216 1.76 -17.00 -16.45
N VAL A 217 3.07 -16.87 -16.27
CA VAL A 217 3.65 -15.76 -15.49
C VAL A 217 3.33 -14.44 -16.18
N ILE A 218 2.84 -13.48 -15.40
CA ILE A 218 2.56 -12.12 -15.88
C ILE A 218 3.60 -11.14 -15.33
N PRO A 219 3.93 -10.07 -16.08
CA PRO A 219 4.72 -8.99 -15.53
C PRO A 219 4.00 -8.35 -14.34
N ALA A 220 4.76 -7.87 -13.36
CA ALA A 220 4.20 -7.04 -12.29
C ALA A 220 3.65 -5.73 -12.90
N PRO A 221 2.37 -5.39 -12.65
CA PRO A 221 1.85 -4.06 -12.92
C PRO A 221 2.75 -2.98 -12.31
N SER A 222 3.05 -1.93 -13.08
CA SER A 222 3.82 -0.78 -12.59
C SER A 222 2.95 0.46 -12.70
N PRO A 223 2.36 0.93 -11.58
CA PRO A 223 1.63 2.19 -11.61
C PRO A 223 2.57 3.33 -12.00
N SER A 224 2.03 4.32 -12.71
CA SER A 224 2.80 5.52 -13.04
C SER A 224 3.14 6.26 -11.74
N PRO A 225 4.42 6.60 -11.49
CA PRO A 225 4.80 7.32 -10.27
C PRO A 225 4.07 8.67 -10.19
N ARG A 226 3.50 8.97 -9.01
CA ARG A 226 2.93 10.28 -8.72
C ARG A 226 4.02 11.31 -8.46
N ARG A 227 3.80 12.56 -8.87
CA ARG A 227 4.76 13.66 -8.71
C ARG A 227 4.40 14.62 -7.57
N MET A 228 5.42 15.20 -6.95
CA MET A 228 5.25 16.35 -6.05
C MET A 228 4.94 17.61 -6.88
N VAL A 229 3.93 18.35 -6.46
CA VAL A 229 3.45 19.59 -7.09
C VAL A 229 3.76 20.75 -6.15
N PRO A 230 4.62 21.70 -6.54
CA PRO A 230 4.88 22.90 -5.75
C PRO A 230 3.61 23.71 -5.53
N VAL A 231 3.39 24.17 -4.30
CA VAL A 231 2.25 25.02 -3.91
C VAL A 231 2.67 26.40 -3.39
N ASP A 232 3.95 26.63 -3.15
CA ASP A 232 4.48 27.97 -2.94
C ASP A 232 5.31 28.42 -4.15
N GLY A 233 4.97 29.58 -4.72
CA GLY A 233 5.61 30.16 -5.89
C GLY A 233 6.90 30.93 -5.57
N MET A 234 7.26 31.06 -4.29
CA MET A 234 8.51 31.68 -3.85
C MET A 234 9.47 30.65 -3.28
N GLY A 235 10.01 29.79 -4.14
CA GLY A 235 11.31 29.19 -3.86
C GLY A 235 12.31 30.32 -3.63
N GLN A 236 12.91 30.40 -2.44
CA GLN A 236 13.99 31.36 -2.18
C GLN A 236 15.16 30.95 -3.09
N LEU A 237 15.33 31.69 -4.19
CA LEU A 237 16.50 31.58 -5.06
C LEU A 237 17.70 32.04 -4.23
N ASP A 238 18.72 31.20 -4.13
CA ASP A 238 20.02 31.66 -3.66
C ASP A 238 20.65 32.62 -4.69
N ALA A 239 21.78 33.24 -4.34
CA ALA A 239 22.48 34.21 -5.20
C ALA A 239 22.91 33.63 -6.57
N ASP A 240 22.86 32.30 -6.73
CA ASP A 240 23.17 31.56 -7.96
C ASP A 240 21.91 31.05 -8.69
N GLY A 241 20.70 31.42 -8.26
CA GLY A 241 19.45 31.07 -8.93
C GLY A 241 19.00 29.61 -8.75
N ARG A 242 19.46 28.93 -7.69
CA ARG A 242 19.05 27.56 -7.31
C ARG A 242 18.00 27.60 -6.20
N ILE A 243 17.05 26.67 -6.25
CA ILE A 243 16.07 26.44 -5.19
C ILE A 243 16.80 25.80 -4.00
N THR A 244 16.91 26.50 -2.88
CA THR A 244 17.54 25.94 -1.67
C THR A 244 16.57 24.99 -0.95
N SER A 245 16.84 23.69 -0.96
CA SER A 245 16.13 22.66 -0.16
C SER A 245 16.59 22.60 1.30
N SER A 246 17.37 23.58 1.78
CA SER A 246 17.90 23.57 3.14
C SER A 246 16.79 23.77 4.15
N GLY A 247 16.41 22.71 4.87
CA GLY A 247 15.47 22.76 5.98
C GLY A 247 14.02 22.38 5.65
N THR A 248 13.74 21.81 4.47
CA THR A 248 12.44 21.16 4.19
C THR A 248 12.45 19.70 4.62
N PHE A 249 11.28 19.10 4.88
CA PHE A 249 11.13 17.67 5.13
C PHE A 249 9.75 17.18 4.65
N THR A 250 9.62 15.90 4.40
CA THR A 250 8.43 15.30 3.79
C THR A 250 7.72 14.33 4.72
N VAL A 251 6.38 14.35 4.69
CA VAL A 251 5.54 13.48 5.52
C VAL A 251 4.50 12.77 4.66
N LEU A 252 4.53 11.43 4.69
CA LEU A 252 3.58 10.52 4.05
C LEU A 252 2.52 10.07 5.07
N SER A 253 1.24 10.07 4.69
CA SER A 253 0.14 9.42 5.41
C SER A 253 -0.55 8.43 4.47
N TYR A 254 -0.73 7.18 4.90
CA TYR A 254 -1.30 6.15 4.03
C TYR A 254 -1.94 5.00 4.82
N ASN A 255 -3.25 4.78 4.63
CA ASN A 255 -3.92 3.55 5.02
C ASN A 255 -3.58 2.46 3.99
N ILE A 256 -2.93 1.38 4.43
CA ILE A 256 -2.37 0.36 3.53
C ILE A 256 -3.27 -0.86 3.33
N LEU A 257 -4.51 -0.83 3.82
CA LEU A 257 -5.47 -1.93 3.79
C LEU A 257 -4.94 -3.23 4.43
N SER A 258 -5.35 -3.50 5.66
CA SER A 258 -4.97 -4.73 6.37
C SER A 258 -5.39 -5.97 5.58
N ASP A 259 -4.59 -7.04 5.61
CA ASP A 259 -4.98 -8.29 4.96
C ASP A 259 -6.21 -8.93 5.59
N ALA A 260 -6.46 -8.66 6.87
CA ALA A 260 -7.71 -9.06 7.52
C ALA A 260 -8.96 -8.41 6.91
N PHE A 261 -8.82 -7.23 6.28
CA PHE A 261 -9.92 -6.50 5.64
C PHE A 261 -9.93 -6.67 4.12
N ALA A 262 -8.83 -7.08 3.50
CA ALA A 262 -8.69 -7.37 2.07
C ALA A 262 -9.39 -8.68 1.63
N SER A 263 -10.70 -8.82 1.91
CA SER A 263 -11.47 -10.01 1.59
C SER A 263 -12.08 -9.96 0.18
N ASN A 264 -12.18 -11.12 -0.48
CA ASN A 264 -12.84 -11.23 -1.79
C ASN A 264 -14.33 -10.85 -1.73
N ASP A 265 -14.98 -10.94 -0.56
CA ASP A 265 -16.39 -10.57 -0.43
C ASP A 265 -16.59 -9.06 -0.63
N LEU A 266 -15.73 -8.25 0.01
CA LEU A 266 -15.73 -6.79 -0.11
C LEU A 266 -15.14 -6.32 -1.45
N TYR A 267 -14.09 -7.00 -1.92
CA TYR A 267 -13.32 -6.60 -3.09
C TYR A 267 -13.47 -7.56 -4.28
N ASN A 268 -14.67 -8.09 -4.52
CA ASN A 268 -14.91 -9.09 -5.59
C ASN A 268 -14.64 -8.59 -7.03
N TYR A 269 -14.41 -7.28 -7.23
CA TYR A 269 -13.91 -6.72 -8.49
C TYR A 269 -12.40 -6.89 -8.66
N CYS A 270 -11.64 -6.91 -7.56
CA CYS A 270 -10.20 -7.04 -7.58
C CYS A 270 -9.85 -8.53 -7.76
N PRO A 271 -8.99 -8.89 -8.72
CA PRO A 271 -8.53 -10.27 -8.86
C PRO A 271 -7.89 -10.76 -7.56
N SER A 272 -8.19 -12.00 -7.16
CA SER A 272 -7.70 -12.56 -5.89
C SER A 272 -6.17 -12.55 -5.74
N TRP A 273 -5.44 -12.66 -6.85
CA TRP A 273 -3.98 -12.53 -6.88
C TRP A 273 -3.51 -11.11 -6.53
N ALA A 274 -4.23 -10.09 -6.99
CA ALA A 274 -3.92 -8.68 -6.74
C ALA A 274 -4.34 -8.26 -5.34
N LEU A 275 -5.36 -8.91 -4.78
CA LEU A 275 -5.79 -8.71 -3.40
C LEU A 275 -4.88 -9.41 -2.38
N SER A 276 -4.15 -10.45 -2.80
CA SER A 276 -3.32 -11.26 -1.91
C SER A 276 -2.19 -10.45 -1.25
N TRP A 277 -1.96 -10.68 0.04
CA TRP A 277 -0.89 -10.01 0.77
C TRP A 277 0.51 -10.10 0.14
N PRO A 278 0.98 -11.27 -0.36
CA PRO A 278 2.31 -11.37 -0.96
C PRO A 278 2.51 -10.43 -2.16
N TYR A 279 1.45 -10.17 -2.92
CA TYR A 279 1.46 -9.21 -4.00
C TYR A 279 1.41 -7.78 -3.47
N ARG A 280 0.39 -7.46 -2.67
CA ARG A 280 0.16 -6.09 -2.15
C ARG A 280 1.35 -5.57 -1.36
N ARG A 281 1.94 -6.37 -0.48
CA ARG A 281 3.07 -5.92 0.37
C ARG A 281 4.27 -5.44 -0.42
N GLN A 282 4.57 -6.10 -1.54
CA GLN A 282 5.71 -5.76 -2.39
C GLN A 282 5.47 -4.43 -3.10
N ASN A 283 4.26 -4.24 -3.63
CA ASN A 283 3.86 -3.00 -4.30
C ASN A 283 3.76 -1.83 -3.31
N LEU A 284 3.16 -2.05 -2.13
CA LEU A 284 3.08 -1.06 -1.05
C LEU A 284 4.48 -0.62 -0.63
N LEU A 285 5.42 -1.56 -0.42
CA LEU A 285 6.80 -1.23 -0.09
C LEU A 285 7.48 -0.41 -1.20
N GLN A 286 7.32 -0.82 -2.47
CA GLN A 286 7.87 -0.09 -3.62
C GLN A 286 7.31 1.33 -3.71
N GLU A 287 6.01 1.50 -3.52
CA GLU A 287 5.34 2.81 -3.52
C GLU A 287 5.88 3.69 -2.38
N ILE A 288 5.86 3.19 -1.14
CA ILE A 288 6.31 3.91 0.06
C ILE A 288 7.78 4.33 -0.05
N VAL A 289 8.66 3.40 -0.46
CA VAL A 289 10.10 3.69 -0.66
C VAL A 289 10.32 4.65 -1.83
N GLY A 290 9.51 4.53 -2.88
CA GLY A 290 9.56 5.39 -4.07
C GLY A 290 9.32 6.87 -3.75
N TYR A 291 8.44 7.16 -2.79
CA TYR A 291 8.20 8.53 -2.32
C TYR A 291 9.37 9.15 -1.56
N ARG A 292 10.28 8.34 -0.99
CA ARG A 292 11.44 8.80 -0.19
C ARG A 292 11.07 9.80 0.92
N ALA A 293 9.87 9.64 1.50
CA ALA A 293 9.37 10.53 2.54
C ALA A 293 10.27 10.49 3.78
N ASP A 294 10.46 11.60 4.49
CA ASP A 294 11.33 11.61 5.67
C ASP A 294 10.64 11.04 6.91
N ILE A 295 9.31 11.18 6.97
CA ILE A 295 8.42 10.64 7.98
C ILE A 295 7.26 9.94 7.27
N ILE A 296 6.91 8.73 7.71
CA ILE A 296 5.87 7.89 7.12
C ILE A 296 4.91 7.46 8.22
N CYS A 297 3.64 7.84 8.08
CA CYS A 297 2.53 7.46 8.96
C CYS A 297 1.64 6.46 8.23
N LEU A 298 1.65 5.19 8.67
CA LEU A 298 0.82 4.14 8.10
C LEU A 298 -0.33 3.77 9.06
N GLN A 299 -1.50 3.49 8.51
CA GLN A 299 -2.65 2.90 9.19
C GLN A 299 -2.94 1.50 8.62
N GLU A 300 -3.64 0.67 9.38
CA GLU A 300 -4.00 -0.72 9.00
C GLU A 300 -2.82 -1.68 8.79
N ILE A 301 -1.72 -1.43 9.47
CA ILE A 301 -0.60 -2.37 9.47
C ILE A 301 -0.82 -3.47 10.52
N GLN A 302 -0.95 -4.73 10.07
CA GLN A 302 -1.03 -5.89 10.96
C GLN A 302 0.27 -6.09 11.72
N SER A 303 0.17 -6.72 12.90
CA SER A 303 1.31 -6.79 13.83
C SER A 303 2.41 -7.70 13.33
N ASP A 304 2.06 -8.86 12.77
CA ASP A 304 2.98 -9.74 12.05
C ASP A 304 3.60 -9.04 10.84
N HIS A 305 2.81 -8.29 10.06
CA HIS A 305 3.30 -7.57 8.89
C HIS A 305 4.26 -6.43 9.25
N TYR A 306 4.06 -5.77 10.39
CA TYR A 306 5.01 -4.79 10.91
C TYR A 306 6.35 -5.45 11.26
N GLU A 307 6.33 -6.48 12.10
CA GLU A 307 7.55 -7.11 12.63
C GLU A 307 8.33 -7.90 11.57
N GLU A 308 7.63 -8.65 10.73
CA GLU A 308 8.26 -9.57 9.78
C GLU A 308 8.59 -8.94 8.43
N PHE A 309 7.92 -7.83 8.06
CA PHE A 309 8.07 -7.23 6.73
C PHE A 309 8.41 -5.73 6.77
N PHE A 310 7.50 -4.85 7.20
CA PHE A 310 7.73 -3.41 7.05
C PHE A 310 8.90 -2.88 7.88
N SER A 311 9.02 -3.30 9.14
CA SER A 311 10.14 -2.90 10.01
C SER A 311 11.50 -3.28 9.42
N PRO A 312 11.77 -4.57 9.10
CA PRO A 312 13.06 -4.96 8.53
C PRO A 312 13.28 -4.44 7.10
N GLU A 313 12.26 -4.31 6.26
CA GLU A 313 12.45 -3.77 4.90
C GLU A 313 12.72 -2.25 4.92
N LEU A 314 11.96 -1.46 5.67
CA LEU A 314 12.21 -0.01 5.77
C LEU A 314 13.49 0.30 6.54
N ASP A 315 13.94 -0.58 7.44
CA ASP A 315 15.26 -0.48 8.08
C ASP A 315 16.41 -0.45 7.05
N LYS A 316 16.36 -1.31 6.02
CA LYS A 316 17.33 -1.32 4.92
C LYS A 316 17.37 0.00 4.14
N HIS A 317 16.28 0.76 4.17
CA HIS A 317 16.16 2.08 3.57
C HIS A 317 16.47 3.23 4.55
N GLY A 318 16.99 2.94 5.75
CA GLY A 318 17.45 3.93 6.72
C GLY A 318 16.37 4.45 7.68
N TYR A 319 15.19 3.83 7.70
CA TYR A 319 14.09 4.23 8.58
C TYR A 319 14.12 3.51 9.91
N TYR A 320 13.76 4.23 10.98
CA TYR A 320 13.38 3.62 12.26
C TYR A 320 11.85 3.68 12.42
N GLY A 321 11.24 2.56 12.79
CA GLY A 321 9.80 2.43 12.99
C GLY A 321 9.38 2.43 14.45
N LEU A 322 8.25 3.07 14.74
CA LEU A 322 7.50 2.92 15.99
C LEU A 322 6.10 2.46 15.65
N TYR A 323 5.61 1.42 16.31
CA TYR A 323 4.30 0.83 16.08
C TYR A 323 3.41 0.88 17.32
N LYS A 324 2.12 1.07 17.10
CA LYS A 324 1.06 0.85 18.09
C LYS A 324 -0.05 0.04 17.46
N ARG A 325 -0.14 -1.22 17.87
CA ARG A 325 -1.28 -2.09 17.61
C ARG A 325 -2.56 -1.51 18.21
N LYS A 326 -3.71 -1.70 17.55
CA LYS A 326 -5.03 -1.54 18.16
C LYS A 326 -5.17 -2.41 19.41
N THR A 327 -6.08 -2.07 20.30
CA THR A 327 -6.40 -2.96 21.42
C THR A 327 -7.21 -4.16 20.91
N ASN A 328 -7.47 -5.12 21.79
CA ASN A 328 -8.09 -6.40 21.45
C ASN A 328 -9.32 -6.70 22.32
N GLU A 329 -10.06 -5.66 22.71
CA GLU A 329 -11.25 -5.81 23.57
C GLU A 329 -12.50 -6.17 22.75
N VAL A 330 -12.56 -5.73 21.49
CA VAL A 330 -13.65 -6.03 20.53
C VAL A 330 -13.22 -7.13 19.55
N TYR A 331 -11.95 -7.13 19.14
CA TYR A 331 -11.43 -8.11 18.18
C TYR A 331 -11.24 -9.51 18.81
N ASN A 332 -11.95 -10.51 18.28
CA ASN A 332 -11.92 -11.90 18.75
C ASN A 332 -11.04 -12.86 17.91
N GLY A 333 -10.17 -12.33 17.05
CA GLY A 333 -9.29 -13.14 16.19
C GLY A 333 -7.87 -13.31 16.74
N ASP A 334 -6.97 -13.77 15.88
CA ASP A 334 -5.54 -13.89 16.20
C ASP A 334 -4.92 -12.53 16.50
N THR A 335 -4.32 -12.38 17.67
CA THR A 335 -3.68 -11.13 18.12
C THR A 335 -2.56 -10.65 17.22
N ASN A 336 -1.95 -11.54 16.43
CA ASN A 336 -0.91 -11.19 15.46
C ASN A 336 -1.49 -10.47 14.23
N LYS A 337 -2.76 -10.74 13.92
CA LYS A 337 -3.48 -10.16 12.77
C LYS A 337 -4.20 -8.86 13.09
N ILE A 338 -4.15 -8.40 14.34
CA ILE A 338 -4.68 -7.10 14.73
C ILE A 338 -3.81 -6.02 14.10
N ASP A 339 -4.46 -5.09 13.43
CA ASP A 339 -3.83 -3.95 12.78
C ASP A 339 -3.58 -2.79 13.75
N GLY A 340 -2.83 -1.79 13.30
CA GLY A 340 -2.48 -0.62 14.10
C GLY A 340 -1.97 0.54 13.28
N CYS A 341 -1.28 1.46 13.96
CA CYS A 341 -0.64 2.61 13.36
C CYS A 341 0.89 2.51 13.53
N ALA A 342 1.64 2.76 12.46
CA ALA A 342 3.10 2.85 12.49
C ALA A 342 3.58 4.23 12.07
N THR A 343 4.62 4.74 12.72
CA THR A 343 5.34 5.95 12.31
C THR A 343 6.80 5.60 12.08
N PHE A 344 7.25 5.69 10.83
CA PHE A 344 8.65 5.52 10.45
C PHE A 344 9.28 6.88 10.19
N PHE A 345 10.57 7.02 10.47
CA PHE A 345 11.32 8.25 10.17
C PHE A 345 12.78 7.95 9.83
N ARG A 346 13.35 8.77 8.97
CA ARG A 346 14.75 8.65 8.52
C ARG A 346 15.74 8.91 9.67
N ARG A 347 16.59 7.93 9.99
CA ARG A 347 17.55 8.02 11.10
C ARG A 347 18.63 9.08 10.90
N ASP A 348 18.99 9.39 9.65
CA ASP A 348 19.96 10.42 9.33
C ASP A 348 19.39 11.84 9.50
N ARG A 349 18.06 11.97 9.53
CA ARG A 349 17.36 13.26 9.61
C ARG A 349 16.67 13.52 10.94
N PHE A 350 16.21 12.47 11.62
CA PHE A 350 15.45 12.57 12.86
C PHE A 350 15.94 11.57 13.90
N SER A 351 15.84 11.95 15.17
CA SER A 351 15.94 11.05 16.31
C SER A 351 14.64 11.07 17.12
N HIS A 352 14.26 9.91 17.64
CA HIS A 352 13.13 9.79 18.55
C HIS A 352 13.44 10.48 19.89
N VAL A 353 12.49 11.27 20.38
CA VAL A 353 12.56 11.90 21.71
C VAL A 353 11.53 11.28 22.65
N LYS A 354 10.28 11.18 22.18
CA LYS A 354 9.19 10.67 23.02
C LYS A 354 8.10 10.02 22.20
N LYS A 355 7.49 8.98 22.77
CA LYS A 355 6.33 8.27 22.22
C LYS A 355 5.18 8.41 23.20
N TYR A 356 3.99 8.72 22.71
CA TYR A 356 2.74 8.66 23.46
C TYR A 356 1.77 7.76 22.70
N GLU A 357 1.16 6.83 23.42
CA GLU A 357 0.17 5.91 22.89
C GLU A 357 -1.19 6.27 23.48
N VAL A 358 -2.13 6.64 22.62
CA VAL A 358 -3.50 6.90 23.01
C VAL A 358 -4.32 5.65 22.73
N GLU A 359 -4.85 5.05 23.80
CA GLU A 359 -5.81 3.96 23.71
C GLU A 359 -7.18 4.52 24.05
N PHE A 360 -8.05 4.66 23.04
CA PHE A 360 -9.36 5.27 23.26
C PHE A 360 -10.23 4.40 24.18
N ASN A 361 -10.04 3.08 24.23
CA ASN A 361 -10.71 2.22 25.20
C ASN A 361 -10.40 2.59 26.66
N LYS A 362 -9.13 2.87 26.99
CA LYS A 362 -8.75 3.34 28.35
C LYS A 362 -9.37 4.69 28.68
N ALA A 363 -9.44 5.59 27.70
CA ALA A 363 -10.12 6.87 27.85
C ALA A 363 -11.64 6.68 28.03
N ALA A 364 -12.25 5.71 27.33
CA ALA A 364 -13.66 5.38 27.44
C ALA A 364 -14.00 4.80 28.81
N GLN A 365 -13.15 3.93 29.36
CA GLN A 365 -13.29 3.40 30.71
C GLN A 365 -13.24 4.53 31.74
N SER A 366 -12.23 5.41 31.64
CA SER A 366 -12.08 6.55 32.54
C SER A 366 -13.28 7.52 32.48
N LEU A 367 -13.79 7.77 31.28
CA LEU A 367 -15.00 8.59 31.07
C LEU A 367 -16.24 7.93 31.69
N THR A 368 -16.40 6.63 31.47
CA THR A 368 -17.55 5.87 31.97
C THR A 368 -17.57 5.84 33.49
N ASP A 369 -16.42 5.60 34.12
CA ASP A 369 -16.29 5.58 35.58
C ASP A 369 -16.56 6.96 36.20
N ALA A 370 -16.16 8.03 35.52
CA ALA A 370 -16.29 9.39 36.02
C ALA A 370 -17.67 10.03 35.78
N MET A 371 -18.33 9.72 34.66
CA MET A 371 -19.51 10.46 34.19
C MET A 371 -20.77 9.62 34.02
N ILE A 372 -20.67 8.29 33.95
CA ILE A 372 -21.82 7.42 33.67
C ILE A 372 -22.23 6.65 34.92
N ALA A 373 -23.52 6.71 35.25
CA ALA A 373 -24.08 6.01 36.41
C ALA A 373 -23.89 4.48 36.27
N PRO A 374 -23.62 3.75 37.38
CA PRO A 374 -23.37 2.31 37.37
C PRO A 374 -24.30 1.44 36.50
N PRO A 375 -25.65 1.63 36.51
CA PRO A 375 -26.54 0.79 35.71
C PRO A 375 -26.36 0.96 34.18
N GLN A 376 -25.79 2.07 33.72
CA GLN A 376 -25.60 2.37 32.30
C GLN A 376 -24.17 2.09 31.81
N GLN A 377 -23.22 1.80 32.71
CA GLN A 377 -21.80 1.67 32.36
C GLN A 377 -21.54 0.57 31.33
N LYS A 378 -22.18 -0.60 31.47
CA LYS A 378 -22.03 -1.70 30.49
C LYS A 378 -22.48 -1.28 29.09
N THR A 379 -23.62 -0.60 28.98
CA THR A 379 -24.15 -0.10 27.71
C THR A 379 -23.25 0.99 27.12
N ALA A 380 -22.73 1.88 27.97
CA ALA A 380 -21.79 2.92 27.56
C ALA A 380 -20.48 2.32 27.01
N LEU A 381 -19.87 1.36 27.72
CA LEU A 381 -18.66 0.68 27.27
C LEU A 381 -18.88 -0.05 25.94
N ASN A 382 -19.99 -0.78 25.79
CA ASN A 382 -20.34 -1.42 24.52
C ASN A 382 -20.40 -0.43 23.34
N ARG A 383 -20.78 0.83 23.59
CA ARG A 383 -20.81 1.88 22.55
C ARG A 383 -19.43 2.51 22.33
N LEU A 384 -18.66 2.77 23.39
CA LEU A 384 -17.41 3.54 23.33
C LEU A 384 -16.15 2.73 23.02
N VAL A 385 -16.06 1.50 23.52
CA VAL A 385 -14.92 0.60 23.32
C VAL A 385 -14.94 0.09 21.88
N LYS A 386 -13.96 0.52 21.08
CA LYS A 386 -13.90 0.28 19.61
C LYS A 386 -12.50 -0.09 19.12
N ASP A 387 -11.57 -0.29 20.04
CA ASP A 387 -10.18 -0.68 19.81
C ASP A 387 -9.28 0.31 19.07
N ASN A 388 -9.81 1.48 18.70
CA ASN A 388 -9.03 2.50 18.00
C ASN A 388 -7.90 3.05 18.88
N VAL A 389 -6.82 3.48 18.21
CA VAL A 389 -5.62 4.02 18.85
C VAL A 389 -5.09 5.20 18.07
N ALA A 390 -4.29 6.04 18.75
CA ALA A 390 -3.41 7.00 18.10
C ALA A 390 -1.97 6.84 18.62
N LEU A 391 -1.01 7.05 17.72
CA LEU A 391 0.41 7.03 17.98
C LEU A 391 0.94 8.46 17.79
N ILE A 392 1.45 9.06 18.86
CA ILE A 392 2.05 10.39 18.82
C ILE A 392 3.56 10.26 19.08
N VAL A 393 4.37 10.80 18.19
CA VAL A 393 5.83 10.73 18.25
C VAL A 393 6.40 12.13 18.22
N VAL A 394 7.24 12.45 19.21
CA VAL A 394 8.07 13.66 19.21
C VAL A 394 9.44 13.29 18.67
N LEU A 395 9.82 13.95 17.57
CA LEU A 395 11.07 13.79 16.87
C LEU A 395 11.95 15.03 17.06
N GLU A 396 13.25 14.83 17.05
CA GLU A 396 14.25 15.90 17.01
C GLU A 396 14.96 15.86 15.66
N ALA A 397 14.93 16.97 14.93
CA ALA A 397 15.60 17.11 13.65
C ALA A 397 17.12 17.20 13.87
N LYS A 398 17.88 16.43 13.08
CA LYS A 398 19.33 16.48 13.05
C LYS A 398 19.76 17.61 12.13
N VAL A 399 20.39 18.64 12.69
CA VAL A 399 20.93 19.76 11.91
C VAL A 399 22.16 19.24 11.15
N ASN A 400 22.11 19.24 9.81
CA ASN A 400 23.26 18.92 8.97
C ASN A 400 24.38 19.96 9.17
N ASN A 401 25.29 19.76 10.14
CA ASN A 401 26.64 20.35 10.26
C ASN A 401 26.90 21.77 9.68
N GLN A 402 25.93 22.69 9.70
CA GLN A 402 26.11 24.08 9.31
C GLN A 402 26.41 24.90 10.58
N PRO A 403 27.34 25.90 10.49
CA PRO A 403 27.74 26.68 11.64
C PRO A 403 26.52 27.41 12.18
N VAL A 404 26.33 27.24 13.48
CA VAL A 404 25.12 27.61 14.19
C VAL A 404 25.19 29.10 14.59
N ASP A 405 24.27 29.92 14.08
CA ASP A 405 24.06 31.30 14.59
C ASP A 405 23.38 31.32 15.98
N SER A 406 23.05 30.17 16.58
CA SER A 406 22.45 30.06 17.92
C SER A 406 22.68 28.69 18.58
N PRO A 407 23.82 28.44 19.26
CA PRO A 407 24.12 27.15 19.87
C PRO A 407 23.07 26.82 20.93
N GLY A 408 22.29 25.75 20.75
CA GLY A 408 21.50 25.14 21.83
C GLY A 408 19.98 25.00 21.65
N LYS A 409 19.36 25.40 20.53
CA LYS A 409 17.91 25.12 20.32
C LYS A 409 17.69 23.80 19.58
N ARG A 410 17.15 22.81 20.30
CA ARG A 410 16.62 21.55 19.75
C ARG A 410 15.46 21.87 18.81
N GLN A 411 15.49 21.39 17.58
CA GLN A 411 14.37 21.51 16.65
C GLN A 411 13.47 20.29 16.78
N LEU A 412 12.37 20.43 17.51
CA LEU A 412 11.42 19.36 17.75
C LEU A 412 10.28 19.40 16.73
N LEU A 413 9.66 18.24 16.49
CA LEU A 413 8.46 18.07 15.67
C LEU A 413 7.58 17.01 16.32
N CYS A 414 6.28 17.30 16.48
CA CYS A 414 5.30 16.36 16.99
C CYS A 414 4.48 15.78 15.83
N VAL A 415 4.44 14.46 15.70
CA VAL A 415 3.71 13.76 14.63
C VAL A 415 2.67 12.84 15.28
N ALA A 416 1.40 13.12 15.02
CA ALA A 416 0.29 12.26 15.42
C ALA A 416 -0.18 11.43 14.21
N ASN A 417 -0.30 10.13 14.40
CA ASN A 417 -0.87 9.18 13.45
C ASN A 417 -2.03 8.45 14.13
N THR A 418 -3.22 8.44 13.53
CA THR A 418 -4.40 7.77 14.10
C THR A 418 -5.20 7.02 13.04
N HIS A 419 -6.01 6.06 13.50
CA HIS A 419 -7.01 5.40 12.69
C HIS A 419 -8.35 5.33 13.45
N VAL A 420 -9.28 6.24 13.13
CA VAL A 420 -10.61 6.39 13.75
C VAL A 420 -11.63 5.48 13.04
N ASN A 421 -11.36 4.18 13.02
CA ASN A 421 -12.19 3.18 12.34
C ASN A 421 -13.46 2.82 13.12
N VAL A 422 -14.39 3.76 13.22
CA VAL A 422 -15.66 3.58 13.94
C VAL A 422 -16.81 3.49 12.93
N HIS A 423 -17.83 2.68 13.23
CA HIS A 423 -19.04 2.57 12.40
C HIS A 423 -19.65 3.95 12.10
N GLN A 424 -20.17 4.14 10.88
CA GLN A 424 -20.66 5.45 10.43
C GLN A 424 -21.79 6.02 11.30
N ASP A 425 -22.60 5.16 11.93
CA ASP A 425 -23.70 5.55 12.83
C ASP A 425 -23.24 6.04 14.22
N LEU A 426 -21.96 5.88 14.57
CA LEU A 426 -21.39 6.25 15.87
C LEU A 426 -20.63 7.57 15.77
N LYS A 427 -21.30 8.59 15.24
CA LYS A 427 -20.73 9.93 15.00
C LYS A 427 -20.26 10.61 16.29
N ASP A 428 -21.00 10.43 17.39
CA ASP A 428 -20.64 10.86 18.74
C ASP A 428 -19.31 10.26 19.20
N VAL A 429 -19.11 8.96 18.97
CA VAL A 429 -17.88 8.25 19.35
C VAL A 429 -16.70 8.74 18.50
N LYS A 430 -16.89 8.91 17.18
CA LYS A 430 -15.86 9.48 16.28
C LYS A 430 -15.41 10.87 16.75
N LEU A 431 -16.39 11.76 16.97
CA LEU A 431 -16.11 13.12 17.42
C LEU A 431 -15.41 13.14 18.77
N TRP A 432 -15.85 12.29 19.72
CA TRP A 432 -15.21 12.16 21.02
C TRP A 432 -13.76 11.65 20.93
N GLN A 433 -13.46 10.67 20.07
CA GLN A 433 -12.09 10.19 19.86
C GLN A 433 -11.19 11.29 19.28
N VAL A 434 -11.66 12.00 18.24
CA VAL A 434 -10.93 13.12 17.63
C VAL A 434 -10.70 14.25 18.64
N HIS A 435 -11.73 14.62 19.40
CA HIS A 435 -11.61 15.62 20.46
C HIS A 435 -10.60 15.19 21.53
N THR A 436 -10.63 13.92 21.96
CA THR A 436 -9.69 13.36 22.95
C THR A 436 -8.25 13.42 22.45
N LEU A 437 -8.00 13.08 21.18
CA LEU A 437 -6.68 13.20 20.55
C LEU A 437 -6.20 14.65 20.56
N LEU A 438 -7.03 15.60 20.12
CA LEU A 438 -6.68 17.01 20.03
C LEU A 438 -6.41 17.62 21.42
N LYS A 439 -7.17 17.25 22.45
CA LYS A 439 -6.87 17.62 23.84
C LYS A 439 -5.55 17.05 24.35
N GLY A 440 -5.19 15.84 23.92
CA GLY A 440 -3.87 15.26 24.18
C GLY A 440 -2.76 16.09 23.56
N LEU A 441 -2.94 16.48 22.29
CA LEU A 441 -1.98 17.31 21.55
C LEU A 441 -1.85 18.73 22.13
N GLU A 442 -2.95 19.36 22.54
CA GLU A 442 -2.90 20.66 23.24
C GLU A 442 -2.07 20.62 24.52
N LYS A 443 -2.15 19.52 25.30
CA LYS A 443 -1.32 19.35 26.50
C LYS A 443 0.17 19.26 26.15
N ILE A 444 0.50 18.61 25.04
CA ILE A 444 1.87 18.54 24.53
C ILE A 444 2.32 19.94 24.06
N ALA A 445 1.49 20.64 23.29
CA ALA A 445 1.76 22.00 22.79
C ALA A 445 1.95 23.02 23.93
N ALA A 446 1.18 22.87 25.01
CA ALA A 446 1.32 23.73 26.19
C ALA A 446 2.62 23.46 26.97
N SER A 447 3.17 22.23 26.88
CA SER A 447 4.41 21.86 27.55
C SER A 447 5.67 22.30 26.80
N ALA A 448 5.56 22.47 25.48
CA ALA A 448 6.65 22.93 24.63
C ALA A 448 6.08 23.47 23.30
N ASP A 449 6.64 24.59 22.84
CA ASP A 449 6.33 25.21 21.55
C ASP A 449 6.89 24.33 20.41
N ILE A 450 6.15 23.28 20.05
CA ILE A 450 6.56 22.24 19.10
C ILE A 450 5.60 22.26 17.90
N PRO A 451 6.09 22.44 16.67
CA PRO A 451 5.30 22.28 15.45
C PRO A 451 4.64 20.90 15.41
N MET A 452 3.38 20.82 14.98
CA MET A 452 2.61 19.58 14.97
C MET A 452 2.11 19.20 13.59
N LEU A 453 2.14 17.91 13.32
CA LEU A 453 1.51 17.25 12.19
C LEU A 453 0.49 16.26 12.73
N VAL A 454 -0.72 16.29 12.18
CA VAL A 454 -1.83 15.41 12.56
C VAL A 454 -2.30 14.69 11.31
N CYS A 455 -1.92 13.42 11.21
CA CYS A 455 -2.14 12.57 10.06
C CYS A 455 -3.01 11.38 10.44
N GLY A 456 -3.73 10.81 9.47
CA GLY A 456 -4.41 9.54 9.67
C GLY A 456 -5.66 9.37 8.84
N ASP A 457 -6.23 8.19 8.98
CA ASP A 457 -7.58 7.87 8.52
C ASP A 457 -8.56 8.21 9.65
N PHE A 458 -9.37 9.24 9.42
CA PHE A 458 -10.37 9.71 10.36
C PHE A 458 -11.76 9.14 10.09
N ASN A 459 -11.94 8.40 9.00
CA ASN A 459 -13.21 7.80 8.59
C ASN A 459 -14.38 8.82 8.68
N SER A 460 -14.07 10.08 8.37
CA SER A 460 -14.94 11.24 8.55
C SER A 460 -14.83 12.10 7.30
N VAL A 461 -15.94 12.30 6.60
CA VAL A 461 -15.98 13.08 5.36
C VAL A 461 -15.85 14.59 5.64
N PRO A 462 -15.41 15.40 4.67
CA PRO A 462 -15.37 16.85 4.83
C PRO A 462 -16.74 17.42 5.22
N GLY A 463 -16.76 18.34 6.17
CA GLY A 463 -17.99 18.94 6.71
C GLY A 463 -18.72 18.08 7.75
N SER A 464 -18.23 16.90 8.12
CA SER A 464 -18.71 16.19 9.32
C SER A 464 -18.20 16.85 10.60
N ALA A 465 -18.87 16.63 11.75
CA ALA A 465 -18.44 17.26 13.00
C ALA A 465 -16.98 16.95 13.41
N PRO A 466 -16.45 15.71 13.25
CA PRO A 466 -15.03 15.45 13.52
C PRO A 466 -14.09 16.22 12.57
N HIS A 467 -14.46 16.37 11.30
CA HIS A 467 -13.71 17.15 10.33
C HIS A 467 -13.75 18.65 10.65
N GLU A 468 -14.92 19.23 10.95
CA GLU A 468 -15.03 20.63 11.36
C GLU A 468 -14.22 20.92 12.62
N LEU A 469 -14.22 20.00 13.59
CA LEU A 469 -13.39 20.15 14.77
C LEU A 469 -11.91 20.27 14.39
N LEU A 470 -11.40 19.41 13.50
CA LEU A 470 -10.01 19.44 13.02
C LEU A 470 -9.68 20.69 12.19
N ALA A 471 -10.56 21.06 11.26
CA ALA A 471 -10.31 22.08 10.25
C ALA A 471 -10.61 23.50 10.73
N MET A 472 -11.61 23.66 11.61
CA MET A 472 -12.10 24.96 12.09
C MET A 472 -11.76 25.21 13.57
N GLY A 473 -11.24 24.21 14.28
CA GLY A 473 -10.95 24.28 15.71
C GLY A 473 -12.18 24.23 16.60
N LYS A 474 -13.39 24.07 16.04
CA LYS A 474 -14.65 24.02 16.78
C LYS A 474 -15.75 23.35 15.97
N VAL A 475 -16.74 22.81 16.66
CA VAL A 475 -18.01 22.34 16.05
C VAL A 475 -19.13 23.29 16.40
N ASP A 476 -19.98 23.62 15.43
CA ASP A 476 -21.18 24.43 15.70
C ASP A 476 -22.15 23.65 16.62
N PRO A 477 -22.68 24.24 17.71
CA PRO A 477 -23.63 23.55 18.60
C PRO A 477 -24.93 23.09 17.94
N SER A 478 -25.27 23.65 16.77
CA SER A 478 -26.43 23.26 15.94
C SER A 478 -26.09 22.23 14.85
N HIS A 479 -24.85 21.75 14.79
CA HIS A 479 -24.41 20.79 13.78
C HIS A 479 -25.23 19.48 13.84
N PRO A 480 -25.71 18.94 12.70
CA PRO A 480 -26.62 17.80 12.67
C PRO A 480 -26.03 16.51 13.28
N ASP A 481 -24.73 16.29 13.17
CA ASP A 481 -24.06 15.14 13.78
C ASP A 481 -24.14 15.12 15.32
N LEU A 482 -24.45 16.25 15.95
CA LEU A 482 -24.61 16.35 17.41
C LEU A 482 -26.03 15.94 17.88
N ALA A 483 -26.94 15.65 16.95
CA ALA A 483 -28.31 15.26 17.29
C ALA A 483 -28.39 13.91 18.02
N VAL A 484 -27.42 13.02 17.82
CA VAL A 484 -27.38 11.68 18.41
C VAL A 484 -26.22 11.59 19.39
N ASP A 485 -26.50 11.88 20.67
CA ASP A 485 -25.56 11.73 21.79
C ASP A 485 -26.26 11.01 22.98
N PRO A 486 -26.52 9.69 22.87
CA PRO A 486 -27.30 8.96 23.87
C PRO A 486 -26.62 8.87 25.23
N LEU A 487 -25.31 9.10 25.30
CA LEU A 487 -24.51 9.04 26.52
C LEU A 487 -24.19 10.43 27.10
N ASN A 488 -24.61 11.51 26.44
CA ASN A 488 -24.29 12.89 26.79
C ASN A 488 -22.78 13.18 26.90
N ILE A 489 -21.95 12.46 26.13
CA ILE A 489 -20.48 12.54 26.21
C ILE A 489 -19.92 13.79 25.50
N LEU A 490 -20.73 14.44 24.68
CA LEU A 490 -20.33 15.64 23.93
C LEU A 490 -20.65 16.93 24.70
N ARG A 491 -21.32 16.82 25.85
CA ARG A 491 -21.78 17.98 26.64
C ARG A 491 -20.68 18.50 27.58
N PRO A 492 -20.65 19.82 27.84
CA PRO A 492 -21.42 20.86 27.16
C PRO A 492 -20.84 21.14 25.74
N LEU A 493 -21.72 21.36 24.76
CA LEU A 493 -21.34 21.44 23.34
C LEU A 493 -20.35 22.57 23.03
N ASN A 494 -20.36 23.65 23.83
CA ASN A 494 -19.41 24.76 23.71
C ASN A 494 -17.96 24.37 24.05
N ARG A 495 -17.71 23.15 24.55
CA ARG A 495 -16.37 22.62 24.81
C ARG A 495 -15.82 21.77 23.68
N LEU A 496 -16.58 21.55 22.60
CA LEU A 496 -16.11 20.89 21.38
C LEU A 496 -15.23 21.85 20.57
N VAL A 497 -14.09 22.23 21.14
CA VAL A 497 -13.15 23.23 20.60
C VAL A 497 -11.70 22.85 20.89
N HIS A 498 -10.77 23.29 20.05
CA HIS A 498 -9.33 23.26 20.30
C HIS A 498 -8.63 24.53 19.78
N GLN A 499 -7.43 24.78 20.29
CA GLN A 499 -6.64 26.00 20.07
C GLN A 499 -5.43 25.76 19.17
N LEU A 500 -5.17 24.51 18.74
CA LEU A 500 -4.12 24.21 17.77
C LEU A 500 -4.41 24.92 16.43
N PRO A 501 -3.47 25.68 15.85
CA PRO A 501 -3.67 26.40 14.59
C PRO A 501 -3.53 25.46 13.38
N LEU A 502 -4.37 24.42 13.34
CA LEU A 502 -4.32 23.37 12.33
C LEU A 502 -4.89 23.87 10.99
N VAL A 503 -4.22 23.51 9.91
CA VAL A 503 -4.68 23.71 8.53
C VAL A 503 -4.46 22.42 7.74
N SER A 504 -5.43 22.02 6.91
CA SER A 504 -5.26 20.88 5.99
C SER A 504 -4.19 21.22 4.96
N ALA A 505 -3.19 20.36 4.78
CA ALA A 505 -2.11 20.58 3.81
C ALA A 505 -2.67 20.71 2.40
N TYR A 506 -3.62 19.85 2.02
CA TYR A 506 -4.20 19.80 0.67
C TYR A 506 -5.11 20.97 0.34
N SER A 507 -5.67 21.66 1.34
CA SER A 507 -6.38 22.93 1.13
C SER A 507 -5.51 24.03 0.50
N SER A 508 -4.18 23.86 0.49
CA SER A 508 -3.24 24.79 -0.17
C SER A 508 -3.41 24.84 -1.69
N PHE A 509 -3.90 23.77 -2.31
CA PHE A 509 -4.23 23.77 -3.74
C PHE A 509 -5.34 24.76 -4.10
N ALA A 510 -6.30 25.01 -3.20
CA ALA A 510 -7.35 26.00 -3.41
C ALA A 510 -6.81 27.44 -3.35
N ARG A 511 -5.83 27.70 -2.48
CA ARG A 511 -5.29 29.05 -2.22
C ARG A 511 -4.28 29.53 -3.26
N THR A 512 -3.66 28.62 -4.00
CA THR A 512 -2.52 28.92 -4.87
C THR A 512 -2.97 29.22 -6.31
N VAL A 513 -2.32 30.18 -6.98
CA VAL A 513 -2.61 30.56 -8.37
C VAL A 513 -1.40 30.23 -9.25
N GLY A 514 -1.59 29.43 -10.31
CA GLY A 514 -0.52 29.10 -11.25
C GLY A 514 -0.96 28.13 -12.35
N LEU A 515 -0.34 28.25 -13.53
CA LEU A 515 -0.53 27.37 -14.69
C LEU A 515 -0.07 25.94 -14.32
N GLY A 516 -1.03 25.06 -14.01
CA GLY A 516 -0.80 23.68 -13.56
C GLY A 516 -1.57 23.30 -12.28
N LEU A 517 -1.91 24.29 -11.45
CA LEU A 517 -2.68 24.07 -10.20
C LEU A 517 -4.19 23.99 -10.43
N GLU A 518 -4.69 24.55 -11.54
CA GLU A 518 -6.12 24.53 -11.89
C GLU A 518 -6.68 23.10 -12.05
N GLN A 519 -5.86 22.15 -12.49
CA GLN A 519 -6.26 20.74 -12.53
C GLN A 519 -6.48 20.18 -11.12
N HIS A 520 -5.63 20.56 -10.16
CA HIS A 520 -5.76 20.14 -8.76
C HIS A 520 -6.92 20.82 -8.05
N LYS A 521 -7.20 22.09 -8.34
CA LYS A 521 -8.40 22.77 -7.83
C LYS A 521 -9.70 22.07 -8.21
N ARG A 522 -9.79 21.56 -9.45
CA ARG A 522 -10.95 20.76 -9.90
C ARG A 522 -11.09 19.41 -9.17
N ARG A 523 -10.04 18.97 -8.48
CA ARG A 523 -10.01 17.74 -7.68
C ARG A 523 -10.22 18.01 -6.18
N LEU A 524 -10.66 19.23 -5.83
CA LEU A 524 -11.07 19.60 -4.47
C LEU A 524 -12.59 19.82 -4.42
N ASP A 525 -13.17 19.58 -3.24
CA ASP A 525 -14.51 20.05 -2.92
C ASP A 525 -14.52 21.57 -2.77
N SER A 526 -15.45 22.25 -3.44
CA SER A 526 -15.50 23.72 -3.49
C SER A 526 -15.90 24.38 -2.17
N THR A 527 -16.51 23.63 -1.24
CA THR A 527 -17.01 24.15 0.03
C THR A 527 -15.94 24.02 1.11
N THR A 528 -15.31 22.86 1.18
CA THR A 528 -14.37 22.48 2.24
C THR A 528 -12.91 22.64 1.83
N ASN A 529 -12.62 22.73 0.53
CA ASN A 529 -11.26 22.74 -0.05
C ASN A 529 -10.45 21.48 0.25
N GLU A 530 -11.08 20.39 0.66
CA GLU A 530 -10.44 19.09 0.81
C GLU A 530 -10.42 18.34 -0.52
N PRO A 531 -9.55 17.34 -0.71
CA PRO A 531 -9.62 16.45 -1.86
C PRO A 531 -11.04 15.88 -2.05
N LEU A 532 -11.44 15.60 -3.29
CA LEU A 532 -12.71 14.92 -3.55
C LEU A 532 -12.73 13.51 -2.98
N PHE A 533 -11.58 12.84 -3.00
CA PHE A 533 -11.44 11.51 -2.42
C PHE A 533 -10.02 11.23 -1.94
N THR A 534 -9.94 10.36 -0.94
CA THR A 534 -8.72 9.66 -0.51
C THR A 534 -8.95 8.15 -0.40
N HIS A 535 -10.22 7.72 -0.47
CA HIS A 535 -10.66 6.33 -0.45
C HIS A 535 -11.62 6.09 -1.61
N VAL A 536 -11.41 5.00 -2.36
CA VAL A 536 -12.16 4.72 -3.60
C VAL A 536 -12.49 3.24 -3.71
N THR A 537 -13.69 2.84 -3.30
CA THR A 537 -14.22 1.50 -3.54
C THR A 537 -15.35 1.53 -4.57
N ARG A 538 -15.92 0.37 -4.89
CA ARG A 538 -17.09 0.31 -5.77
C ARG A 538 -18.28 1.07 -5.19
N ASP A 539 -18.46 0.99 -3.87
CA ASP A 539 -19.68 1.43 -3.19
C ASP A 539 -19.52 2.79 -2.49
N PHE A 540 -18.29 3.24 -2.25
CA PHE A 540 -18.03 4.51 -1.59
C PHE A 540 -16.79 5.22 -2.17
N ILE A 541 -16.93 6.53 -2.38
CA ILE A 541 -15.86 7.44 -2.79
C ILE A 541 -15.95 8.67 -1.93
N GLY A 542 -14.83 9.04 -1.30
CA GLY A 542 -14.77 10.22 -0.46
C GLY A 542 -13.43 10.39 0.24
N SER A 543 -13.25 11.55 0.85
CA SER A 543 -12.06 11.87 1.64
C SER A 543 -12.24 11.45 3.08
N LEU A 544 -11.38 10.55 3.53
CA LEU A 544 -11.34 10.01 4.89
C LEU A 544 -9.98 10.25 5.55
N ASP A 545 -8.95 10.47 4.75
CA ASP A 545 -7.57 10.65 5.17
C ASP A 545 -7.20 12.12 5.13
N TYR A 546 -6.49 12.58 6.15
CA TYR A 546 -6.08 13.96 6.25
C TYR A 546 -4.65 14.12 6.73
N LEU A 547 -4.04 15.23 6.34
CA LEU A 547 -2.72 15.66 6.77
C LEU A 547 -2.81 17.13 7.19
N PHE A 548 -3.02 17.36 8.49
CA PHE A 548 -3.09 18.69 9.10
C PHE A 548 -1.74 19.09 9.69
N TYR A 549 -1.47 20.40 9.72
CA TYR A 549 -0.24 20.95 10.28
C TYR A 549 -0.50 22.27 11.02
N THR A 550 0.37 22.63 11.96
CA THR A 550 0.32 23.93 12.65
C THR A 550 0.87 25.06 11.77
N ALA A 551 -0.02 25.90 11.23
CA ALA A 551 0.31 26.89 10.21
C ALA A 551 1.08 28.12 10.72
N ASP A 552 1.20 28.30 12.04
CA ASP A 552 2.04 29.33 12.63
C ASP A 552 3.52 28.95 12.70
N SER A 553 3.84 27.67 12.47
CA SER A 553 5.16 27.09 12.65
C SER A 553 5.68 26.29 11.45
N LEU A 554 4.80 25.84 10.55
CA LEU A 554 5.15 25.15 9.31
C LEU A 554 4.53 25.82 8.09
N VAL A 555 5.16 25.68 6.94
CA VAL A 555 4.65 26.04 5.60
C VAL A 555 4.68 24.79 4.73
N VAL A 556 3.67 24.59 3.88
CA VAL A 556 3.67 23.55 2.85
C VAL A 556 4.36 24.08 1.61
N GLU A 557 5.40 23.40 1.14
CA GLU A 557 6.19 23.75 -0.05
C GLU A 557 5.66 23.02 -1.30
N SER A 558 5.36 21.73 -1.16
CA SER A 558 4.86 20.89 -2.24
C SER A 558 3.94 19.78 -1.73
N LEU A 559 3.05 19.30 -2.58
CA LEU A 559 2.07 18.26 -2.29
C LEU A 559 2.09 17.18 -3.37
N LEU A 560 1.94 15.92 -2.98
CA LEU A 560 1.79 14.83 -3.91
C LEU A 560 0.49 15.00 -4.69
N GLU A 561 0.58 14.91 -6.01
CA GLU A 561 -0.51 15.24 -6.91
C GLU A 561 -1.80 14.47 -6.59
N LEU A 562 -2.95 15.16 -6.64
CA LEU A 562 -4.25 14.51 -6.56
C LEU A 562 -4.53 13.72 -7.84
N LEU A 563 -5.18 12.57 -7.74
CA LEU A 563 -5.57 11.74 -8.88
C LEU A 563 -6.96 12.14 -9.41
N ASP A 564 -7.26 11.81 -10.66
CA ASP A 564 -8.63 11.89 -11.18
C ASP A 564 -9.36 10.56 -11.03
N GLU A 565 -10.65 10.65 -10.72
CA GLU A 565 -11.50 9.49 -10.51
C GLU A 565 -11.59 8.62 -11.78
N GLU A 566 -11.71 9.23 -12.96
CA GLU A 566 -11.87 8.51 -14.22
C GLU A 566 -10.67 7.61 -14.54
N SER A 567 -9.46 8.08 -14.29
CA SER A 567 -8.25 7.28 -14.49
C SER A 567 -8.12 6.18 -13.44
N LEU A 568 -8.45 6.46 -12.17
CA LEU A 568 -8.41 5.46 -11.09
C LEU A 568 -9.45 4.35 -11.27
N ARG A 569 -10.64 4.69 -11.75
CA ARG A 569 -11.76 3.75 -11.93
C ARG A 569 -11.84 3.18 -13.34
N LYS A 570 -10.81 3.39 -14.17
CA LYS A 570 -10.78 2.92 -15.56
C LYS A 570 -11.12 1.43 -15.70
N ASP A 571 -10.72 0.62 -14.73
CA ASP A 571 -10.96 -0.82 -14.74
C ASP A 571 -11.97 -1.30 -13.66
N THR A 572 -12.21 -0.55 -12.57
CA THR A 572 -13.37 -0.69 -11.63
C THR A 572 -13.31 0.30 -10.44
N ALA A 573 -12.45 0.04 -9.46
CA ALA A 573 -12.25 0.75 -8.20
C ALA A 573 -10.94 0.28 -7.54
N LEU A 574 -10.64 0.72 -6.31
CA LEU A 574 -9.48 0.29 -5.54
C LEU A 574 -9.86 -0.71 -4.44
N PRO A 575 -8.99 -1.67 -4.07
CA PRO A 575 -7.71 -1.97 -4.69
C PRO A 575 -7.88 -2.57 -6.09
N SER A 576 -6.79 -2.58 -6.85
CA SER A 576 -6.74 -3.09 -8.21
C SER A 576 -5.37 -3.73 -8.48
N PRO A 577 -5.16 -4.37 -9.65
CA PRO A 577 -3.82 -4.79 -10.07
C PRO A 577 -2.76 -3.69 -9.95
N GLU A 578 -3.09 -2.43 -10.19
CA GLU A 578 -2.12 -1.32 -10.13
C GLU A 578 -2.01 -0.68 -8.74
N TRP A 579 -3.00 -0.86 -7.87
CA TRP A 579 -3.14 -0.15 -6.59
C TRP A 579 -3.44 -1.12 -5.45
N SER A 580 -2.54 -1.19 -4.47
CA SER A 580 -2.56 -2.23 -3.42
C SER A 580 -3.30 -1.84 -2.14
N SER A 581 -3.96 -0.70 -2.14
CA SER A 581 -4.87 -0.22 -1.08
C SER A 581 -6.14 0.33 -1.74
N ASP A 582 -7.25 0.35 -1.00
CA ASP A 582 -8.48 1.08 -1.31
C ASP A 582 -8.36 2.59 -1.02
N HIS A 583 -7.30 2.99 -0.30
CA HIS A 583 -6.91 4.38 -0.08
C HIS A 583 -5.80 4.83 -1.02
N ILE A 584 -5.62 6.15 -1.14
CA ILE A 584 -4.49 6.76 -1.84
C ILE A 584 -3.57 7.49 -0.86
N ALA A 585 -2.26 7.40 -1.10
CA ALA A 585 -1.26 8.08 -0.29
C ALA A 585 -1.43 9.62 -0.33
N LEU A 586 -1.28 10.25 0.84
CA LEU A 586 -1.13 11.71 0.98
C LEU A 586 0.32 12.01 1.36
N LEU A 587 0.96 12.94 0.65
CA LEU A 587 2.35 13.31 0.94
C LEU A 587 2.53 14.81 0.76
N ALA A 588 3.19 15.43 1.74
CA ALA A 588 3.44 16.86 1.76
C ALA A 588 4.88 17.14 2.15
N GLU A 589 5.49 18.12 1.49
CA GLU A 589 6.76 18.72 1.88
C GLU A 589 6.51 19.97 2.70
N PHE A 590 7.19 20.07 3.84
CA PHE A 590 7.07 21.15 4.80
C PHE A 590 8.39 21.86 5.01
N ARG A 591 8.32 23.13 5.38
CA ARG A 591 9.42 23.92 5.92
C ARG A 591 9.03 24.52 7.27
N CYS A 592 9.95 24.51 8.21
CA CYS A 592 9.77 25.22 9.48
C CYS A 592 9.85 26.74 9.28
N CYS A 593 8.87 27.47 9.79
CA CYS A 593 8.93 28.93 9.91
C CYS A 593 10.04 29.31 10.89
N LYS A 594 10.95 30.23 10.51
CA LYS A 594 11.82 30.88 11.50
C LYS A 594 10.90 31.70 12.43
N ASN A 595 10.89 31.39 13.72
CA ASN A 595 10.07 32.06 14.73
C ASN A 595 10.06 33.58 14.49
N ARG A 596 8.95 34.13 13.98
CA ARG A 596 8.64 35.52 14.24
C ARG A 596 8.33 35.55 15.72
N SER A 597 9.29 36.01 16.52
CA SER A 597 9.07 36.33 17.93
C SER A 597 7.72 37.04 18.04
N ARG A 598 6.73 36.37 18.64
CA ARG A 598 5.49 37.04 19.06
C ARG A 598 5.95 38.12 20.03
N ARG A 599 5.98 39.38 19.55
CA ARG A 599 6.26 40.56 20.37
C ARG A 599 5.11 40.79 21.33
#